data_AF-A0A7S0XUE4-F1
#
_entry.id   AF-A0A7S0XUE4-F1
#
_cell.length_a   1.000
_cell.length_b   1.000
_cell.length_c   1.000
_cell.angle_alpha   90.00
_cell.angle_beta   90.00
_cell.angle_gamma   90.00
#
_symmetry.space_group_name_H-M   'P 1'
#
loop_
_entity.id
_entity.type
_entity.pdbx_description
1 polymer ?
#
loop_
_entity_poly.entity_id
_entity_poly.type
_entity_poly.pdbx_seq_one_letter_code
_entity_poly.pdbx_strand_id
1 'polypeptide(L)'
;CGLPVSNRLGLDKEVKGMLAFFNKLGKLMYHTDPSLSEVVVLRPVELLIPAFTKIIRDHKELHQSAETAAAARDFPYEWRQLVDQALLDTQLLGVLWKEYGQHTRVLLQLMHRFGLSVPLFDASEARGGKEVFVVPSLLEDDSRPGSDLPADCLSFFLVFTIDPRLTDRDLMVAYREDMGRFMPMGLFSRLLGKAVAWSQATQGKSPVLSKHRADISFGKQRFVMEELVGTRCIRVRVAVDNPKIVMSRLEMLAGQVIRECMPKLSCFVMVPSTKALGVDEEPQHLVNLAKLVARKPTWSEGVLLGDECLDEGQIQGRFDAWLPSMGLREEGYDVFFSYRQGKGDSNIVEM
;
A
#
# COMPACT_ATOMS: atom_id res chain seq x y z
N CYS A 1 -24.13 -23.39 -30.20
CA CYS A 1 -24.12 -24.25 -29.00
C CYS A 1 -24.64 -23.42 -27.82
N GLY A 2 -25.94 -23.46 -27.54
CA GLY A 2 -26.57 -22.67 -26.49
C GLY A 2 -26.76 -23.53 -25.24
N LEU A 3 -26.13 -23.15 -24.14
CA LEU A 3 -26.56 -23.62 -22.82
C LEU A 3 -27.99 -23.11 -22.58
N PRO A 4 -28.89 -23.92 -22.02
CA PRO A 4 -30.24 -23.47 -21.70
C PRO A 4 -30.13 -22.33 -20.67
N VAL A 5 -30.59 -21.15 -21.07
CA VAL A 5 -30.69 -19.97 -20.19
C VAL A 5 -31.57 -20.38 -19.02
N SER A 6 -31.04 -20.29 -17.80
CA SER A 6 -31.84 -20.45 -16.60
C SER A 6 -32.77 -19.26 -16.53
N ASN A 7 -34.08 -19.46 -16.79
CA ASN A 7 -35.11 -18.41 -16.70
C ASN A 7 -35.18 -17.69 -15.33
N ARG A 8 -34.36 -18.08 -14.34
CA ARG A 8 -34.27 -17.46 -13.00
C ARG A 8 -33.22 -16.36 -12.88
N LEU A 9 -32.20 -16.32 -13.73
CA LEU A 9 -31.12 -15.33 -13.69
C LEU A 9 -30.99 -14.75 -15.10
N GLY A 10 -31.32 -13.47 -15.29
CA GLY A 10 -31.23 -12.84 -16.62
C GLY A 10 -29.84 -12.98 -17.26
N LEU A 11 -29.78 -12.97 -18.59
CA LEU A 11 -28.58 -13.25 -19.41
C LEU A 11 -27.30 -12.52 -18.92
N ASP A 12 -27.42 -11.25 -18.53
CA ASP A 12 -26.29 -10.46 -18.01
C ASP A 12 -25.66 -11.08 -16.75
N LYS A 13 -26.48 -11.59 -15.82
CA LYS A 13 -26.00 -12.25 -14.61
C LYS A 13 -25.33 -13.59 -14.92
N GLU A 14 -25.86 -14.33 -15.89
CA GLU A 14 -25.24 -15.59 -16.33
C GLU A 14 -23.88 -15.35 -16.98
N VAL A 15 -23.78 -14.36 -17.87
CA VAL A 15 -22.52 -13.99 -18.53
C VAL A 15 -21.49 -13.53 -17.51
N LYS A 16 -21.85 -12.64 -16.59
CA LYS A 16 -20.94 -12.18 -15.51
C LYS A 16 -20.52 -13.33 -14.60
N GLY A 17 -21.44 -14.23 -14.26
CA GLY A 17 -21.14 -15.43 -13.48
C GLY A 17 -20.16 -16.36 -14.18
N MET A 18 -20.36 -16.59 -15.48
CA MET A 18 -19.47 -17.40 -16.32
C MET A 18 -18.07 -16.78 -16.45
N LEU A 19 -17.99 -15.48 -16.71
CA LEU A 19 -16.72 -14.75 -16.79
C LEU A 19 -15.96 -14.80 -15.46
N ALA A 20 -16.66 -14.57 -14.34
CA ALA A 20 -16.06 -14.67 -13.01
C ALA A 20 -15.56 -16.10 -12.71
N PHE A 21 -16.29 -17.13 -13.15
CA PHE A 21 -15.89 -18.53 -13.01
C PHE A 21 -14.61 -18.84 -13.80
N PHE A 22 -14.57 -18.51 -15.10
CA PHE A 22 -13.38 -18.76 -15.92
C PHE A 22 -12.17 -17.90 -15.51
N ASN A 23 -12.42 -16.70 -14.99
CA ASN A 23 -11.37 -15.87 -14.37
C ASN A 23 -10.76 -16.55 -13.14
N LYS A 24 -11.58 -17.14 -12.26
CA LYS A 24 -11.07 -17.91 -11.10
C LYS A 24 -10.28 -19.15 -11.52
N LEU A 25 -10.59 -19.75 -12.66
CA LEU A 25 -9.84 -20.88 -13.23
C LEU A 25 -8.56 -20.44 -13.97
N GLY A 26 -8.29 -19.14 -14.10
CA GLY A 26 -7.15 -18.61 -14.84
C GLY A 26 -7.23 -18.85 -16.36
N LYS A 27 -8.42 -19.12 -16.91
CA LYS A 27 -8.62 -19.39 -18.34
C LYS A 27 -8.76 -18.13 -19.18
N LEU A 28 -9.28 -17.06 -18.57
CA LEU A 28 -9.35 -15.72 -19.10
C LEU A 28 -9.11 -14.74 -17.95
N MET A 29 -8.97 -13.46 -18.25
CA MET A 29 -8.96 -12.41 -17.25
C MET A 29 -10.16 -11.48 -17.46
N TYR A 30 -10.94 -11.34 -16.39
CA TYR A 30 -12.13 -10.48 -16.33
C TYR A 30 -12.16 -9.78 -14.97
N HIS A 31 -12.41 -8.47 -15.01
CA HIS A 31 -12.50 -7.64 -13.81
C HIS A 31 -13.87 -6.99 -13.75
N THR A 32 -14.43 -6.89 -12.54
CA THR A 32 -15.74 -6.26 -12.32
C THR A 32 -15.66 -4.74 -12.16
N ASP A 33 -14.44 -4.19 -12.13
CA ASP A 33 -14.21 -2.76 -11.94
C ASP A 33 -14.72 -1.97 -13.14
N PRO A 34 -15.36 -0.80 -12.92
CA PRO A 34 -16.00 -0.05 -14.01
C PRO A 34 -15.07 0.22 -15.20
N SER A 35 -13.79 0.52 -14.94
CA SER A 35 -12.79 0.81 -15.97
C SER A 35 -12.36 -0.40 -16.82
N LEU A 36 -12.59 -1.63 -16.36
CA LEU A 36 -12.18 -2.88 -17.01
C LEU A 36 -13.33 -3.85 -17.26
N SER A 37 -14.55 -3.53 -16.80
CA SER A 37 -15.72 -4.41 -16.83
C SER A 37 -16.23 -4.75 -18.22
N GLU A 38 -15.83 -3.97 -19.24
CA GLU A 38 -16.15 -4.22 -20.64
C GLU A 38 -15.05 -4.98 -21.39
N VAL A 39 -13.93 -5.28 -20.71
CA VAL A 39 -12.76 -5.93 -21.32
C VAL A 39 -12.62 -7.35 -20.80
N VAL A 40 -12.57 -8.31 -21.74
CA VAL A 40 -12.27 -9.71 -21.46
C VAL A 40 -10.98 -10.08 -22.17
N VAL A 41 -9.95 -10.42 -21.40
CA VAL A 41 -8.68 -10.88 -21.96
C VAL A 41 -8.69 -12.41 -22.04
N LEU A 42 -8.88 -12.95 -23.23
CA LEU A 42 -9.01 -14.40 -23.45
C LEU A 42 -7.69 -15.16 -23.24
N ARG A 43 -6.55 -14.52 -23.51
CA ARG A 43 -5.21 -15.10 -23.39
C ARG A 43 -4.33 -14.21 -22.53
N PRO A 44 -4.52 -14.18 -21.21
CA PRO A 44 -3.86 -13.21 -20.32
C PRO A 44 -2.34 -13.39 -20.31
N VAL A 45 -1.83 -14.62 -20.35
CA VAL A 45 -0.38 -14.86 -20.34
C VAL A 45 0.29 -14.33 -21.61
N GLU A 46 -0.27 -14.64 -22.78
CA GLU A 46 0.27 -14.21 -24.08
C GLU A 46 0.20 -12.70 -24.29
N LEU A 47 -0.80 -12.03 -23.73
CA LEU A 47 -0.95 -10.58 -23.84
C LEU A 47 -0.10 -9.82 -22.82
N LEU A 48 -0.18 -10.22 -21.54
CA LEU A 48 0.35 -9.40 -20.44
C LEU A 48 1.85 -9.61 -20.24
N ILE A 49 2.34 -10.84 -20.32
CA ILE A 49 3.75 -11.12 -20.01
C ILE A 49 4.68 -10.41 -21.01
N PRO A 50 4.49 -10.55 -22.34
CA PRO A 50 5.35 -9.84 -23.29
C PRO A 50 5.26 -8.31 -23.16
N ALA A 51 4.07 -7.76 -22.93
CA ALA A 51 3.90 -6.33 -22.73
C ALA A 51 4.62 -5.84 -21.45
N PHE A 52 4.37 -6.48 -20.31
CA PHE A 52 4.88 -6.02 -19.02
C PHE A 52 6.39 -6.23 -18.91
N THR A 53 6.93 -7.31 -19.45
CA THR A 53 8.39 -7.58 -19.44
C THR A 53 9.19 -6.59 -20.28
N LYS A 54 8.59 -5.91 -21.26
CA LYS A 54 9.25 -4.79 -21.97
C LYS A 54 9.54 -3.59 -21.05
N ILE A 55 8.80 -3.46 -19.95
CA ILE A 55 8.95 -2.40 -18.96
C ILE A 55 9.68 -2.93 -17.72
N ILE A 56 9.18 -4.02 -17.14
CA ILE A 56 9.66 -4.66 -15.92
C ILE A 56 10.69 -5.72 -16.29
N ARG A 57 11.94 -5.27 -16.42
CA ARG A 57 13.09 -6.12 -16.69
C ARG A 57 14.35 -5.45 -16.19
N ASP A 58 15.42 -6.24 -16.07
CA ASP A 58 16.75 -5.68 -15.95
C ASP A 58 17.16 -5.06 -17.30
N HIS A 59 17.28 -3.74 -17.33
CA HIS A 59 17.70 -2.99 -18.52
C HIS A 59 19.22 -2.80 -18.61
N LYS A 60 19.95 -3.15 -17.55
CA LYS A 60 21.42 -2.99 -17.46
C LYS A 60 22.14 -4.26 -17.90
N GLU A 61 21.62 -5.42 -17.51
CA GLU A 61 22.29 -6.71 -17.78
C GLU A 61 21.76 -7.45 -19.01
N LEU A 62 20.49 -7.27 -19.35
CA LEU A 62 19.86 -8.02 -20.45
C LEU A 62 20.07 -7.33 -21.81
N HIS A 63 20.20 -8.14 -22.86
CA HIS A 63 20.29 -7.65 -24.24
C HIS A 63 19.09 -6.77 -24.64
N GLN A 64 19.39 -5.64 -25.26
CA GLN A 64 18.39 -4.71 -25.78
C GLN A 64 17.60 -5.36 -26.94
N SER A 65 16.27 -5.27 -26.87
CA SER A 65 15.42 -5.52 -28.03
C SER A 65 15.42 -4.32 -28.98
N ALA A 66 14.92 -4.51 -30.20
CA ALA A 66 14.81 -3.43 -31.18
C ALA A 66 13.97 -2.25 -30.65
N GLU A 67 12.91 -2.53 -29.88
CA GLU A 67 12.04 -1.53 -29.28
C GLU A 67 12.71 -0.79 -28.13
N THR A 68 13.47 -1.48 -27.27
CA THR A 68 14.22 -0.81 -26.20
C THR A 68 15.35 0.06 -26.76
N ALA A 69 16.01 -0.39 -27.83
CA ALA A 69 17.02 0.39 -28.52
C ALA A 69 16.41 1.62 -29.21
N ALA A 70 15.22 1.47 -29.82
CA ALA A 70 14.48 2.60 -30.38
C ALA A 70 14.03 3.58 -29.30
N ALA A 71 13.51 3.10 -28.17
CA ALA A 71 13.11 3.95 -27.04
C ALA A 71 14.31 4.74 -26.48
N ALA A 72 15.46 4.08 -26.29
CA ALA A 72 16.68 4.74 -25.82
C ALA A 72 17.21 5.81 -26.79
N ARG A 73 17.04 5.61 -28.10
CA ARG A 73 17.46 6.55 -29.14
C ARG A 73 16.49 7.71 -29.32
N ASP A 74 15.20 7.41 -29.42
CA ASP A 74 14.15 8.37 -29.80
C ASP A 74 13.66 9.19 -28.58
N PHE A 75 13.77 8.61 -27.37
CA PHE A 75 13.36 9.22 -26.09
C PHE A 75 14.45 9.04 -25.02
N PRO A 76 15.67 9.59 -25.22
CA PRO A 76 16.82 9.30 -24.36
C PRO A 76 16.64 9.79 -22.91
N TYR A 77 15.87 10.87 -22.70
CA TYR A 77 15.61 11.40 -21.37
C TYR A 77 14.63 10.51 -20.61
N GLU A 78 13.47 10.21 -21.19
CA GLU A 78 12.45 9.36 -20.60
C GLU A 78 12.98 7.94 -20.38
N TRP A 79 13.76 7.41 -21.32
CA TRP A 79 14.41 6.11 -21.17
C TRP A 79 15.34 6.07 -19.95
N ARG A 80 16.18 7.10 -19.76
CA ARG A 80 17.05 7.20 -18.59
C ARG A 80 16.26 7.29 -17.29
N GLN A 81 15.15 8.02 -17.30
CA GLN A 81 14.24 8.12 -16.14
C GLN A 81 13.65 6.75 -15.77
N LEU A 82 13.28 5.93 -16.75
CA LEU A 82 12.80 4.57 -16.51
C LEU A 82 13.89 3.67 -15.93
N VAL A 83 15.08 3.67 -16.53
CA VAL A 83 16.18 2.76 -16.18
C VAL A 83 16.87 3.13 -14.86
N ASP A 84 17.10 4.42 -14.62
CA ASP A 84 17.89 4.88 -13.47
C ASP A 84 17.02 5.34 -12.29
N GLN A 85 15.77 5.71 -12.53
CA GLN A 85 14.88 6.28 -11.51
C GLN A 85 13.56 5.53 -11.36
N ALA A 86 13.37 4.43 -12.09
CA ALA A 86 12.13 3.66 -12.10
C ALA A 86 10.88 4.48 -12.53
N LEU A 87 11.07 5.56 -13.29
CA LEU A 87 10.00 6.46 -13.73
C LEU A 87 9.59 6.18 -15.18
N LEU A 88 8.40 5.62 -15.35
CA LEU A 88 7.77 5.36 -16.64
C LEU A 88 6.97 6.58 -17.11
N ASP A 89 7.46 7.24 -18.15
CA ASP A 89 6.69 8.22 -18.92
C ASP A 89 5.84 7.49 -19.98
N THR A 90 4.55 7.82 -20.06
CA THR A 90 3.63 7.18 -21.02
C THR A 90 4.03 7.37 -22.48
N GLN A 91 4.88 8.34 -22.81
CA GLN A 91 5.43 8.51 -24.16
C GLN A 91 6.26 7.30 -24.62
N LEU A 92 6.96 6.65 -23.69
CA LEU A 92 7.74 5.45 -24.01
C LEU A 92 6.86 4.29 -24.48
N LEU A 93 5.59 4.25 -24.05
CA LEU A 93 4.65 3.18 -24.43
C LEU A 93 4.35 3.21 -25.92
N GLY A 94 4.40 4.38 -26.58
CA GLY A 94 4.21 4.47 -28.03
C GLY A 94 5.25 3.68 -28.84
N VAL A 95 6.45 3.51 -28.28
CA VAL A 95 7.54 2.73 -28.90
C VAL A 95 7.59 1.32 -28.34
N LEU A 96 7.64 1.18 -27.01
CA LEU A 96 7.75 -0.13 -26.34
C LEU A 96 6.55 -1.02 -26.63
N TRP A 97 5.36 -0.43 -26.70
CA TRP A 97 4.10 -1.13 -26.92
C TRP A 97 3.47 -0.82 -28.29
N LYS A 98 4.29 -0.45 -29.27
CA LYS A 98 3.82 -0.17 -30.64
C LYS A 98 2.91 -1.26 -31.21
N GLU A 99 3.22 -2.53 -30.94
CA GLU A 99 2.43 -3.69 -31.39
C GLU A 99 1.08 -3.86 -30.68
N TYR A 100 0.94 -3.34 -29.46
CA TYR A 100 -0.30 -3.46 -28.67
C TYR A 100 -1.31 -2.38 -29.04
N GLY A 101 -0.88 -1.29 -29.69
CA GLY A 101 -1.74 -0.26 -30.28
C GLY A 101 -2.90 0.16 -29.36
N GLN A 102 -4.11 -0.26 -29.74
CA GLN A 102 -5.38 0.05 -29.05
C GLN A 102 -5.48 -0.52 -27.62
N HIS A 103 -4.68 -1.53 -27.28
CA HIS A 103 -4.69 -2.17 -25.96
C HIS A 103 -3.81 -1.47 -24.92
N THR A 104 -3.02 -0.47 -25.32
CA THR A 104 -2.07 0.26 -24.44
C THR A 104 -2.74 0.76 -23.15
N ARG A 105 -3.92 1.39 -23.26
CA ARG A 105 -4.66 1.91 -22.10
C ARG A 105 -5.08 0.79 -21.13
N VAL A 106 -5.58 -0.32 -21.67
CA VAL A 106 -5.99 -1.49 -20.88
C VAL A 106 -4.78 -2.10 -20.18
N LEU A 107 -3.67 -2.27 -20.89
CA LEU A 107 -2.43 -2.81 -20.33
C LEU A 107 -1.90 -1.95 -19.19
N LEU A 108 -1.91 -0.62 -19.36
CA LEU A 108 -1.48 0.31 -18.32
C LEU A 108 -2.40 0.26 -17.08
N GLN A 109 -3.72 0.18 -17.28
CA GLN A 109 -4.68 0.00 -16.18
C GLN A 109 -4.47 -1.32 -15.44
N LEU A 110 -4.16 -2.40 -16.17
CA LEU A 110 -3.84 -3.70 -15.58
C LEU A 110 -2.51 -3.65 -14.80
N MET A 111 -1.47 -3.00 -15.32
CA MET A 111 -0.23 -2.78 -14.57
C MET A 111 -0.49 -2.05 -13.25
N HIS A 112 -1.27 -0.97 -13.31
CA HIS A 112 -1.64 -0.23 -12.11
C HIS A 112 -2.41 -1.10 -11.12
N ARG A 113 -3.43 -1.84 -11.60
CA ARG A 113 -4.24 -2.76 -10.78
C ARG A 113 -3.40 -3.85 -10.12
N PHE A 114 -2.40 -4.38 -10.80
CA PHE A 114 -1.52 -5.41 -10.25
C PHE A 114 -0.42 -4.84 -9.35
N GLY A 115 -0.40 -3.52 -9.11
CA GLY A 115 0.61 -2.84 -8.30
C GLY A 115 1.99 -2.86 -8.95
N LEU A 116 2.03 -3.03 -10.27
CA LEU A 116 3.26 -3.00 -11.06
C LEU A 116 3.64 -1.57 -11.46
N SER A 117 2.67 -0.65 -11.42
CA SER A 117 2.90 0.78 -11.63
C SER A 117 2.07 1.64 -10.67
N VAL A 118 2.63 2.78 -10.27
CA VAL A 118 2.01 3.72 -9.32
C VAL A 118 2.01 5.12 -9.96
N PRO A 119 0.84 5.75 -10.18
CA PRO A 119 0.76 7.06 -10.82
C PRO A 119 1.31 8.17 -9.91
N LEU A 120 2.13 9.06 -10.48
CA LEU A 120 2.65 10.26 -9.81
C LEU A 120 2.03 11.52 -10.40
N PHE A 121 1.08 12.12 -9.69
CA PHE A 121 0.34 13.31 -10.13
C PHE A 121 1.23 14.56 -10.16
N ASP A 122 2.05 14.80 -9.13
CA ASP A 122 2.97 15.95 -9.10
C ASP A 122 3.95 15.92 -10.28
N ALA A 123 4.51 14.74 -10.59
CA ALA A 123 5.40 14.56 -11.73
C ALA A 123 4.67 14.75 -13.07
N SER A 124 3.38 14.40 -13.12
CA SER A 124 2.55 14.59 -14.31
C SER A 124 2.22 16.08 -14.54
N GLU A 125 1.92 16.83 -13.48
CA GLU A 125 1.71 18.28 -13.55
C GLU A 125 2.99 19.01 -14.00
N ALA A 126 4.14 18.68 -13.41
CA ALA A 126 5.43 19.25 -13.78
C ALA A 126 5.80 19.01 -15.25
N ARG A 127 5.24 17.96 -15.88
CA ARG A 127 5.46 17.61 -17.29
C ARG A 127 4.32 18.06 -18.22
N GLY A 128 3.51 19.02 -17.80
CA GLY A 128 2.45 19.58 -18.63
C GLY A 128 1.28 18.61 -18.86
N GLY A 129 0.98 17.78 -17.85
CA GLY A 129 -0.16 16.84 -17.87
C GLY A 129 0.14 15.47 -18.48
N LYS A 130 1.41 15.15 -18.77
CA LYS A 130 1.80 13.81 -19.23
C LYS A 130 1.79 12.84 -18.04
N GLU A 131 1.11 11.70 -18.18
CA GLU A 131 1.05 10.71 -17.10
C GLU A 131 2.42 10.05 -16.88
N VAL A 132 2.90 10.12 -15.63
CA VAL A 132 4.14 9.48 -15.16
C VAL A 132 3.82 8.47 -14.07
N PHE A 133 4.48 7.32 -14.12
CA PHE A 133 4.32 6.24 -13.15
C PHE A 133 5.66 5.84 -12.55
N VAL A 134 5.67 5.43 -11.28
CA VAL A 134 6.77 4.66 -10.69
C VAL A 134 6.55 3.19 -10.98
N VAL A 135 7.60 2.47 -11.34
CA VAL A 135 7.60 1.01 -11.48
C VAL A 135 8.37 0.40 -10.30
N PRO A 136 7.71 -0.03 -9.21
CA PRO A 136 8.39 -0.36 -7.95
C PRO A 136 9.48 -1.43 -8.06
N SER A 137 9.34 -2.37 -8.99
CA SER A 137 10.32 -3.45 -9.21
C SER A 137 11.63 -2.98 -9.82
N LEU A 138 11.69 -1.76 -10.39
CA LEU A 138 12.90 -1.15 -10.94
C LEU A 138 13.59 -0.22 -9.94
N LEU A 139 13.00 0.00 -8.76
CA LEU A 139 13.64 0.80 -7.72
C LEU A 139 14.91 0.10 -7.24
N GLU A 140 15.98 0.88 -7.13
CA GLU A 140 17.24 0.40 -6.58
C GLU A 140 17.20 0.31 -5.05
N ASP A 141 18.13 -0.46 -4.50
CA ASP A 141 18.37 -0.49 -3.05
C ASP A 141 18.86 0.89 -2.57
N ASP A 142 18.39 1.30 -1.39
CA ASP A 142 18.71 2.63 -0.87
C ASP A 142 20.18 2.66 -0.42
N SER A 143 21.03 3.33 -1.19
CA SER A 143 22.42 3.62 -0.83
C SER A 143 22.57 4.90 -0.01
N ARG A 144 21.46 5.60 0.30
CA ARG A 144 21.50 6.88 1.00
C ARG A 144 21.75 6.72 2.50
N PRO A 145 22.60 7.58 3.09
CA PRO A 145 22.79 7.60 4.53
C PRO A 145 21.55 8.20 5.22
N GLY A 146 20.90 7.40 6.06
CA GLY A 146 19.91 7.88 7.03
C GLY A 146 18.59 8.41 6.45
N SER A 147 17.68 8.78 7.34
CA SER A 147 16.41 9.45 7.03
C SER A 147 16.47 10.88 7.56
N ASP A 148 15.83 11.83 6.87
CA ASP A 148 15.57 13.19 7.39
C ASP A 148 14.60 13.20 8.60
N LEU A 149 14.21 12.03 9.09
CA LEU A 149 13.39 11.88 10.28
C LEU A 149 14.22 12.16 11.54
N PRO A 150 13.65 12.88 12.52
CA PRO A 150 14.27 13.08 13.83
C PRO A 150 14.67 11.76 14.53
N ALA A 151 15.66 11.82 15.42
CA ALA A 151 16.12 10.66 16.18
C ALA A 151 15.06 10.13 17.18
N ASP A 152 14.13 10.98 17.61
CA ASP A 152 13.05 10.70 18.56
C ASP A 152 11.75 10.22 17.89
N CYS A 153 11.84 9.61 16.70
CA CYS A 153 10.68 9.07 16.01
C CYS A 153 10.05 7.89 16.76
N LEU A 154 8.73 7.82 16.68
CA LEU A 154 7.98 6.67 17.14
C LEU A 154 7.91 5.61 16.04
N SER A 155 8.06 4.34 16.44
CA SER A 155 8.05 3.21 15.51
C SER A 155 6.89 2.28 15.77
N PHE A 156 6.28 1.76 14.72
CA PHE A 156 5.37 0.63 14.78
C PHE A 156 5.64 -0.33 13.62
N PHE A 157 5.08 -1.54 13.70
CA PHE A 157 5.32 -2.62 12.76
C PHE A 157 4.00 -3.15 12.23
N LEU A 158 3.90 -3.28 10.91
CA LEU A 158 2.84 -4.06 10.27
C LEU A 158 3.33 -5.49 10.15
N VAL A 159 2.65 -6.40 10.85
CA VAL A 159 2.99 -7.83 10.88
C VAL A 159 1.95 -8.61 10.11
N PHE A 160 2.42 -9.53 9.27
CA PHE A 160 1.60 -10.31 8.37
C PHE A 160 1.70 -11.80 8.68
N THR A 161 0.56 -12.49 8.64
CA THR A 161 0.49 -13.93 8.89
C THR A 161 -0.67 -14.58 8.16
N ILE A 162 -0.52 -15.86 7.81
CA ILE A 162 -1.60 -16.74 7.36
C ILE A 162 -2.07 -17.69 8.47
N ASP A 163 -1.35 -17.71 9.61
CA ASP A 163 -1.68 -18.56 10.72
C ASP A 163 -2.75 -17.89 11.60
N PRO A 164 -3.99 -18.41 11.62
CA PRO A 164 -5.05 -17.84 12.43
C PRO A 164 -4.73 -17.89 13.93
N ARG A 165 -3.82 -18.77 14.36
CA ARG A 165 -3.41 -18.85 15.76
C ARG A 165 -2.68 -17.60 16.22
N LEU A 166 -2.01 -16.87 15.33
CA LEU A 166 -1.28 -15.65 15.71
C LEU A 166 -2.19 -14.42 15.81
N THR A 167 -3.35 -14.46 15.14
CA THR A 167 -4.41 -13.47 15.30
C THR A 167 -5.35 -13.79 16.47
N ASP A 168 -5.56 -15.08 16.75
CA ASP A 168 -6.54 -15.55 17.74
C ASP A 168 -5.93 -15.84 19.12
N ARG A 169 -4.67 -16.32 19.21
CA ARG A 169 -3.98 -16.43 20.50
C ARG A 169 -3.92 -15.05 21.14
N ASP A 170 -4.07 -15.01 22.46
CA ASP A 170 -3.82 -13.87 23.33
C ASP A 170 -2.33 -13.44 23.37
N LEU A 171 -1.66 -13.53 22.23
CA LEU A 171 -0.26 -13.18 22.06
C LEU A 171 -0.13 -11.66 22.10
N MET A 172 -0.12 -11.17 23.33
CA MET A 172 0.09 -9.77 23.67
C MET A 172 1.52 -9.35 23.37
N VAL A 173 2.48 -10.26 23.54
CA VAL A 173 3.90 -10.04 23.27
C VAL A 173 4.43 -11.07 22.29
N ALA A 174 5.14 -10.58 21.29
CA ALA A 174 5.82 -11.36 20.28
C ALA A 174 7.33 -11.16 20.38
N TYR A 175 8.07 -12.27 20.42
CA TYR A 175 9.51 -12.30 20.20
C TYR A 175 9.79 -12.21 18.69
N ARG A 176 10.94 -11.63 18.33
CA ARG A 176 11.32 -11.42 16.92
C ARG A 176 11.36 -12.72 16.10
N GLU A 177 11.81 -13.82 16.70
CA GLU A 177 12.16 -15.06 16.00
C GLU A 177 11.01 -16.10 15.89
N ASP A 178 9.99 -16.01 16.75
CA ASP A 178 9.01 -17.09 16.94
C ASP A 178 7.67 -16.96 16.19
N MET A 179 7.58 -16.03 15.25
CA MET A 179 6.26 -15.48 14.90
C MET A 179 5.61 -16.04 13.63
N GLY A 180 6.11 -17.15 13.04
CA GLY A 180 5.48 -17.76 11.85
C GLY A 180 5.15 -16.75 10.73
N ARG A 181 5.89 -15.63 10.68
CA ARG A 181 5.52 -14.43 9.92
C ARG A 181 5.62 -14.74 8.44
N PHE A 182 4.67 -14.20 7.70
CA PHE A 182 4.59 -14.40 6.27
C PHE A 182 4.24 -13.08 5.58
N MET A 183 5.22 -12.53 4.87
CA MET A 183 5.06 -11.36 4.03
C MET A 183 5.28 -11.77 2.56
N PRO A 184 4.22 -11.80 1.74
CA PRO A 184 4.34 -12.11 0.32
C PRO A 184 5.25 -11.13 -0.42
N MET A 185 6.03 -11.65 -1.37
CA MET A 185 6.76 -10.80 -2.31
C MET A 185 5.80 -9.86 -3.05
N GLY A 186 6.20 -8.59 -3.17
CA GLY A 186 5.40 -7.56 -3.82
C GLY A 186 4.27 -6.97 -2.96
N LEU A 187 4.04 -7.46 -1.73
CA LEU A 187 3.10 -6.83 -0.80
C LEU A 187 3.54 -5.39 -0.47
N PHE A 188 4.84 -5.20 -0.20
CA PHE A 188 5.42 -3.88 0.05
C PHE A 188 5.16 -2.93 -1.13
N SER A 189 5.45 -3.34 -2.36
CA SER A 189 5.21 -2.54 -3.57
C SER A 189 3.75 -2.14 -3.76
N ARG A 190 2.80 -3.05 -3.45
CA ARG A 190 1.36 -2.75 -3.53
C ARG A 190 0.91 -1.77 -2.45
N LEU A 191 1.37 -1.97 -1.21
CA LEU A 191 1.09 -1.04 -0.12
C LEU A 191 1.71 0.33 -0.40
N LEU A 192 2.93 0.34 -0.95
CA LEU A 192 3.62 1.55 -1.39
C LEU A 192 2.78 2.32 -2.40
N GLY A 193 2.22 1.65 -3.40
CA GLY A 193 1.35 2.29 -4.39
C GLY A 193 0.13 2.97 -3.78
N LYS A 194 -0.52 2.33 -2.81
CA LYS A 194 -1.66 2.91 -2.07
C LYS A 194 -1.22 4.08 -1.18
N ALA A 195 -0.06 3.97 -0.53
CA ALA A 195 0.49 5.02 0.33
C ALA A 195 0.88 6.27 -0.48
N VAL A 196 1.54 6.09 -1.63
CA VAL A 196 1.90 7.17 -2.55
C VAL A 196 0.64 7.87 -3.10
N ALA A 197 -0.37 7.10 -3.52
CA ALA A 197 -1.65 7.67 -3.94
C ALA A 197 -2.31 8.51 -2.84
N TRP A 198 -2.25 8.06 -1.58
CA TRP A 198 -2.77 8.81 -0.45
C TRP A 198 -1.93 10.06 -0.13
N SER A 199 -0.61 9.97 -0.24
CA SER A 199 0.32 11.10 -0.08
C SER A 199 -0.03 12.24 -1.03
N GLN A 200 -0.20 11.92 -2.31
CA GLN A 200 -0.59 12.88 -3.34
C GLN A 200 -1.97 13.49 -3.07
N ALA A 201 -2.95 12.68 -2.65
CA ALA A 201 -4.30 13.17 -2.34
C ALA A 201 -4.34 14.12 -1.13
N THR A 202 -3.34 14.05 -0.24
CA THR A 202 -3.24 14.90 0.96
C THR A 202 -2.27 16.07 0.80
N GLN A 203 -1.76 16.32 -0.41
CA GLN A 203 -0.76 17.36 -0.69
C GLN A 203 0.48 17.24 0.22
N GLY A 204 0.94 16.01 0.46
CA GLY A 204 2.19 15.74 1.15
C GLY A 204 3.42 16.18 0.35
N LYS A 205 4.59 16.19 1.00
CA LYS A 205 5.90 16.25 0.33
C LYS A 205 5.99 15.11 -0.69
N SER A 206 6.60 15.38 -1.85
CA SER A 206 6.81 14.38 -2.88
C SER A 206 7.59 13.18 -2.31
N PRO A 207 7.12 11.94 -2.55
CA PRO A 207 7.67 10.76 -1.92
C PRO A 207 9.07 10.44 -2.46
N VAL A 208 9.93 9.92 -1.58
CA VAL A 208 11.25 9.42 -1.96
C VAL A 208 11.23 7.91 -1.81
N LEU A 209 11.45 7.21 -2.92
CA LEU A 209 11.22 5.77 -3.04
C LEU A 209 12.51 5.01 -3.30
N SER A 210 12.62 3.83 -2.71
CA SER A 210 13.62 2.81 -3.00
C SER A 210 12.97 1.43 -2.87
N LYS A 211 13.72 0.37 -3.22
CA LYS A 211 13.19 -0.99 -3.31
C LYS A 211 12.52 -1.48 -2.01
N HIS A 212 13.18 -1.21 -0.88
CA HIS A 212 12.76 -1.68 0.45
C HIS A 212 12.42 -0.53 1.41
N ARG A 213 12.38 0.73 0.93
CA ARG A 213 12.15 1.88 1.79
C ARG A 213 11.41 3.01 1.07
N ALA A 214 10.59 3.75 1.80
CA ALA A 214 9.89 4.90 1.29
C ALA A 214 9.75 6.00 2.35
N ASP A 215 10.16 7.22 2.01
CA ASP A 215 9.85 8.44 2.78
C ASP A 215 8.60 9.08 2.17
N ILE A 216 7.54 9.14 2.96
CA ILE A 216 6.20 9.54 2.53
C ILE A 216 5.63 10.52 3.55
N SER A 217 4.67 11.34 3.13
CA SER A 217 3.91 12.16 4.06
C SER A 217 2.42 12.13 3.79
N PHE A 218 1.63 12.06 4.85
CA PHE A 218 0.17 12.22 4.79
C PHE A 218 -0.16 13.61 5.32
N GLY A 219 -0.30 14.58 4.39
CA GLY A 219 -0.33 16.00 4.72
C GLY A 219 0.93 16.42 5.46
N LYS A 220 0.79 16.86 6.72
CA LYS A 220 1.93 17.28 7.57
C LYS A 220 2.69 16.12 8.23
N GLN A 221 2.10 14.92 8.24
CA GLN A 221 2.67 13.78 8.95
C GLN A 221 3.70 13.08 8.09
N ARG A 222 4.99 13.21 8.44
CA ARG A 222 6.09 12.54 7.74
C ARG A 222 6.40 11.20 8.38
N PHE A 223 6.65 10.18 7.57
CA PHE A 223 7.01 8.87 8.05
C PHE A 223 7.84 8.11 7.02
N VAL A 224 8.60 7.14 7.50
CA VAL A 224 9.37 6.22 6.67
C VAL A 224 8.83 4.81 6.85
N MET A 225 8.49 4.18 5.72
CA MET A 225 8.19 2.76 5.66
C MET A 225 9.44 1.99 5.21
N GLU A 226 9.69 0.85 5.83
CA GLU A 226 10.85 0.01 5.55
C GLU A 226 10.46 -1.46 5.59
N GLU A 227 10.77 -2.17 4.52
CA GLU A 227 10.57 -3.61 4.39
C GLU A 227 11.71 -4.35 5.10
N LEU A 228 11.42 -4.99 6.22
CA LEU A 228 12.38 -5.80 6.95
C LEU A 228 12.33 -7.24 6.43
N VAL A 229 13.10 -7.53 5.38
CA VAL A 229 13.10 -8.84 4.70
C VAL A 229 13.40 -10.00 5.66
N GLY A 230 14.35 -9.82 6.58
CA GLY A 230 14.73 -10.84 7.57
C GLY A 230 13.62 -11.19 8.57
N THR A 231 12.87 -10.19 9.04
CA THR A 231 11.80 -10.36 10.04
C THR A 231 10.40 -10.43 9.43
N ARG A 232 10.30 -10.33 8.10
CA ARG A 232 9.08 -10.43 7.28
C ARG A 232 7.96 -9.51 7.78
N CYS A 233 8.31 -8.25 8.05
CA CYS A 233 7.36 -7.22 8.44
C CYS A 233 7.75 -5.88 7.82
N ILE A 234 6.87 -4.89 7.97
CA ILE A 234 7.15 -3.51 7.56
C ILE A 234 7.29 -2.67 8.82
N ARG A 235 8.46 -2.06 9.01
CA ARG A 235 8.71 -1.06 10.04
C ARG A 235 8.26 0.30 9.53
N VAL A 236 7.56 1.04 10.38
CA VAL A 236 7.11 2.41 10.08
C VAL A 236 7.61 3.33 11.19
N ARG A 237 8.42 4.32 10.81
CA ARG A 237 8.93 5.37 11.71
C ARG A 237 8.21 6.66 11.42
N VAL A 238 7.64 7.31 12.43
CA VAL A 238 6.79 8.49 12.26
C VAL A 238 7.40 9.71 12.95
N ALA A 239 7.54 10.82 12.22
CA ALA A 239 7.84 12.12 12.79
C ALA A 239 6.65 12.58 13.64
N VAL A 240 6.91 12.92 14.90
CA VAL A 240 5.85 12.96 15.91
C VAL A 240 5.12 14.30 15.91
N ASP A 241 3.82 14.25 15.58
CA ASP A 241 2.76 15.18 16.01
C ASP A 241 1.53 14.33 16.39
N ASN A 242 1.23 13.28 15.59
CA ASN A 242 0.20 12.29 15.89
C ASN A 242 0.46 10.96 15.12
N PRO A 243 1.10 9.95 15.74
CA PRO A 243 1.47 8.71 15.05
C PRO A 243 0.27 7.79 14.75
N LYS A 244 -0.84 7.94 15.49
CA LYS A 244 -2.04 7.10 15.35
C LYS A 244 -2.71 7.28 14.01
N ILE A 245 -2.69 8.49 13.45
CA ILE A 245 -3.31 8.77 12.16
C ILE A 245 -2.56 8.02 11.05
N VAL A 246 -1.22 8.07 11.06
CA VAL A 246 -0.38 7.31 10.13
C VAL A 246 -0.61 5.82 10.29
N MET A 247 -0.60 5.32 11.52
CA MET A 247 -0.83 3.91 11.86
C MET A 247 -2.19 3.40 11.36
N SER A 248 -3.28 4.05 11.76
CA SER A 248 -4.63 3.68 11.34
C SER A 248 -4.81 3.76 9.82
N ARG A 249 -4.20 4.77 9.18
CA ARG A 249 -4.24 4.89 7.72
C ARG A 249 -3.53 3.74 7.05
N LEU A 250 -2.30 3.43 7.46
CA LEU A 250 -1.51 2.35 6.87
C LEU A 250 -2.13 0.97 7.12
N GLU A 251 -2.70 0.72 8.30
CA GLU A 251 -3.45 -0.49 8.59
C GLU A 251 -4.67 -0.64 7.65
N MET A 252 -5.41 0.45 7.42
CA MET A 252 -6.53 0.46 6.49
C MET A 252 -6.09 0.20 5.04
N LEU A 253 -5.00 0.83 4.58
CA LEU A 253 -4.43 0.60 3.25
C LEU A 253 -3.91 -0.84 3.09
N ALA A 254 -3.24 -1.39 4.10
CA ALA A 254 -2.81 -2.79 4.12
C ALA A 254 -4.01 -3.73 4.03
N GLY A 255 -5.08 -3.47 4.79
CA GLY A 255 -6.33 -4.22 4.70
C GLY A 255 -6.99 -4.17 3.32
N GLN A 256 -6.91 -3.04 2.60
CA GLN A 256 -7.38 -2.94 1.22
C GLN A 256 -6.57 -3.85 0.28
N VAL A 257 -5.24 -3.75 0.33
CA VAL A 257 -4.35 -4.57 -0.50
C VAL A 257 -4.59 -6.06 -0.24
N ILE A 258 -4.72 -6.45 1.03
CA ILE A 258 -4.99 -7.84 1.44
C ILE A 258 -6.31 -8.34 0.85
N ARG A 259 -7.39 -7.56 0.93
CA ARG A 259 -8.69 -7.96 0.35
C ARG A 259 -8.63 -8.09 -1.16
N GLU A 260 -7.83 -7.26 -1.83
CA GLU A 260 -7.72 -7.26 -3.29
C GLU A 260 -6.96 -8.47 -3.84
N CYS A 261 -5.88 -8.91 -3.18
CA CYS A 261 -5.00 -9.94 -3.75
C CYS A 261 -4.60 -11.10 -2.84
N MET A 262 -4.82 -11.01 -1.52
CA MET A 262 -4.29 -11.96 -0.54
C MET A 262 -5.32 -12.24 0.57
N PRO A 263 -6.53 -12.73 0.27
CA PRO A 263 -7.66 -12.74 1.22
C PRO A 263 -7.47 -13.64 2.44
N LYS A 264 -6.46 -14.52 2.45
CA LYS A 264 -6.10 -15.37 3.59
C LYS A 264 -5.03 -14.75 4.49
N LEU A 265 -4.43 -13.63 4.07
CA LEU A 265 -3.42 -12.93 4.85
C LEU A 265 -4.10 -12.06 5.91
N SER A 266 -3.60 -12.11 7.12
CA SER A 266 -3.97 -11.20 8.21
C SER A 266 -2.88 -10.17 8.43
N CYS A 267 -3.27 -8.95 8.81
CA CYS A 267 -2.37 -7.87 9.18
C CYS A 267 -2.79 -7.32 10.55
N PHE A 268 -1.83 -7.06 11.41
CA PHE A 268 -2.05 -6.37 12.68
C PHE A 268 -0.85 -5.50 13.02
N VAL A 269 -1.10 -4.49 13.86
CA VAL A 269 -0.08 -3.54 14.31
C VAL A 269 0.60 -4.05 15.57
N MET A 270 1.92 -3.98 15.59
CA MET A 270 2.72 -4.15 16.79
C MET A 270 3.57 -2.91 17.07
N VAL A 271 3.75 -2.59 18.34
CA VAL A 271 4.63 -1.50 18.79
C VAL A 271 5.81 -2.08 19.57
N PRO A 272 7.01 -1.46 19.51
CA PRO A 272 8.11 -1.81 20.40
C PRO A 272 7.63 -1.82 21.85
N SER A 273 8.15 -2.74 22.65
CA SER A 273 7.94 -2.63 24.09
C SER A 273 8.54 -1.30 24.55
N THR A 274 9.81 -0.99 24.29
CA THR A 274 10.49 0.24 24.72
C THR A 274 10.04 1.50 23.97
N LYS A 275 10.06 2.68 24.64
CA LYS A 275 9.56 3.97 24.09
C LYS A 275 10.29 4.46 22.84
N ALA A 276 11.60 4.30 22.79
CA ALA A 276 12.42 4.74 21.69
C ALA A 276 13.27 3.57 21.22
N LEU A 277 13.30 3.38 19.91
CA LEU A 277 14.31 2.59 19.24
C LEU A 277 15.20 3.58 18.51
N GLY A 278 16.51 3.50 18.72
CA GLY A 278 17.47 4.12 17.81
C GLY A 278 17.22 3.68 16.36
N VAL A 279 17.75 4.44 15.40
CA VAL A 279 17.56 4.20 13.96
C VAL A 279 17.91 2.76 13.56
N ASP A 280 18.94 2.20 14.19
CA ASP A 280 19.46 0.85 13.96
C ASP A 280 19.15 -0.13 15.11
N GLU A 281 18.41 0.30 16.14
CA GLU A 281 18.05 -0.58 17.25
C GLU A 281 16.84 -1.42 16.89
N GLU A 282 16.98 -2.73 17.03
CA GLU A 282 15.88 -3.66 16.86
C GLU A 282 15.20 -3.97 18.21
N PRO A 283 13.86 -3.94 18.27
CA PRO A 283 13.16 -4.27 19.50
C PRO A 283 13.26 -5.77 19.78
N GLN A 284 13.62 -6.12 21.01
CA GLN A 284 13.59 -7.51 21.48
C GLN A 284 12.16 -8.05 21.56
N HIS A 285 11.22 -7.20 21.98
CA HIS A 285 9.81 -7.54 22.14
C HIS A 285 8.91 -6.55 21.39
N LEU A 286 7.91 -7.12 20.73
CA LEU A 286 6.84 -6.38 20.08
C LEU A 286 5.52 -6.65 20.79
N VAL A 287 4.74 -5.61 21.04
CA VAL A 287 3.47 -5.68 21.75
C VAL A 287 2.32 -5.47 20.76
N ASN A 288 1.34 -6.37 20.78
CA ASN A 288 0.11 -6.20 20.01
C ASN A 288 -0.75 -5.11 20.65
N LEU A 289 -0.82 -3.95 20.00
CA LEU A 289 -1.49 -2.77 20.54
C LEU A 289 -3.00 -3.00 20.78
N ALA A 290 -3.68 -3.67 19.85
CA ALA A 290 -5.11 -3.94 19.96
C ALA A 290 -5.42 -4.83 21.18
N LYS A 291 -4.59 -5.85 21.42
CA LYS A 291 -4.73 -6.75 22.59
C LYS A 291 -4.37 -6.04 23.89
N LEU A 292 -3.34 -5.20 23.90
CA LEU A 292 -2.99 -4.36 25.05
C LEU A 292 -4.15 -3.45 25.47
N VAL A 293 -4.75 -2.76 24.50
CA VAL A 293 -5.90 -1.88 24.72
C VAL A 293 -7.13 -2.66 25.18
N ALA A 294 -7.40 -3.85 24.61
CA ALA A 294 -8.51 -4.70 25.04
C ALA A 294 -8.39 -5.16 26.51
N ARG A 295 -7.17 -5.28 27.03
CA ARG A 295 -6.88 -5.62 28.44
C ARG A 295 -6.91 -4.43 29.39
N LYS A 296 -7.28 -3.23 28.94
CA LYS A 296 -7.40 -2.04 29.80
C LYS A 296 -8.14 -2.28 31.13
N PRO A 297 -9.25 -3.04 31.19
CA PRO A 297 -9.95 -3.30 32.45
C PRO A 297 -9.12 -4.05 33.50
N THR A 298 -8.07 -4.78 33.11
CA THR A 298 -7.23 -5.58 34.01
C THR A 298 -5.88 -4.93 34.28
N TRP A 299 -5.63 -3.68 33.82
CA TRP A 299 -4.34 -3.02 34.03
C TRP A 299 -4.02 -2.76 35.50
N SER A 300 -5.04 -2.62 36.36
CA SER A 300 -4.88 -2.49 37.81
C SER A 300 -4.33 -3.75 38.49
N GLU A 301 -4.47 -4.91 37.85
CA GLU A 301 -3.95 -6.20 38.35
C GLU A 301 -2.50 -6.45 37.91
N GLY A 302 -1.94 -5.57 37.09
CA GLY A 302 -0.65 -5.75 36.44
C GLY A 302 -0.75 -6.57 35.16
N VAL A 303 0.05 -6.20 34.16
CA VAL A 303 0.05 -6.86 32.86
C VAL A 303 1.44 -7.38 32.53
N LEU A 304 1.54 -8.70 32.36
CA LEU A 304 2.78 -9.35 31.99
C LEU A 304 3.10 -9.10 30.50
N LEU A 305 4.20 -8.40 30.23
CA LEU A 305 4.77 -8.17 28.92
C LEU A 305 6.18 -8.80 28.84
N GLY A 306 6.28 -10.00 28.26
CA GLY A 306 7.53 -10.76 28.29
C GLY A 306 7.84 -11.18 29.73
N ASP A 307 8.99 -10.77 30.24
CA ASP A 307 9.44 -11.08 31.60
C ASP A 307 9.09 -9.96 32.63
N GLU A 308 8.48 -8.86 32.18
CA GLU A 308 8.13 -7.71 33.01
C GLU A 308 6.62 -7.68 33.33
N CYS A 309 6.25 -7.47 34.59
CA CYS A 309 4.87 -7.15 34.96
C CYS A 309 4.73 -5.64 35.10
N LEU A 310 3.91 -5.02 34.25
CA LEU A 310 3.71 -3.57 34.22
C LEU A 310 2.41 -3.16 34.88
N ASP A 311 2.45 -2.12 35.71
CA ASP A 311 1.25 -1.45 36.23
C ASP A 311 0.63 -0.48 35.20
N GLU A 312 -0.57 0.02 35.51
CA GLU A 312 -1.28 0.97 34.64
C GLU A 312 -0.46 2.24 34.34
N GLY A 313 0.24 2.80 35.33
CA GLY A 313 1.04 4.00 35.16
C GLY A 313 2.23 3.79 34.22
N GLN A 314 2.86 2.61 34.32
CA GLN A 314 3.94 2.18 33.43
C GLN A 314 3.43 1.93 32.01
N ILE A 315 2.25 1.31 31.84
CA ILE A 315 1.63 1.11 30.52
C ILE A 315 1.27 2.45 29.88
N GLN A 316 0.58 3.33 30.64
CA GLN A 316 0.21 4.66 30.17
C GLN A 316 1.45 5.48 29.82
N GLY A 317 2.47 5.45 30.69
CA GLY A 317 3.76 6.06 30.40
C GLY A 317 4.32 5.52 29.10
N ARG A 318 4.57 4.22 28.99
CA ARG A 318 5.30 3.56 27.89
C ARG A 318 4.60 3.63 26.53
N PHE A 319 3.27 3.60 26.50
CA PHE A 319 2.48 3.54 25.27
C PHE A 319 1.58 4.77 25.05
N ASP A 320 1.72 5.85 25.83
CA ASP A 320 0.95 7.09 25.74
C ASP A 320 0.61 7.54 24.31
N ALA A 321 1.62 7.60 23.45
CA ALA A 321 1.51 8.07 22.08
C ALA A 321 0.66 7.15 21.18
N TRP A 322 0.45 5.90 21.58
CA TRP A 322 -0.30 4.87 20.87
C TRP A 322 -1.69 4.61 21.47
N LEU A 323 -1.82 4.77 22.79
CA LEU A 323 -3.07 4.50 23.52
C LEU A 323 -4.15 5.52 23.16
N PRO A 324 -5.43 5.12 23.01
CA PRO A 324 -6.53 6.06 22.79
C PRO A 324 -6.49 7.22 23.79
N SER A 325 -6.78 8.44 23.34
CA SER A 325 -6.83 9.60 24.25
C SER A 325 -7.83 9.32 25.37
N MET A 326 -7.38 9.50 26.61
CA MET A 326 -8.21 9.45 27.83
C MET A 326 -9.25 10.57 27.74
N GLY A 327 -10.40 10.31 27.11
CA GLY A 327 -11.42 11.34 26.89
C GLY A 327 -12.40 11.11 25.74
N LEU A 328 -12.30 10.01 24.99
CA LEU A 328 -13.40 9.62 24.10
C LEU A 328 -14.57 9.12 24.95
N ARG A 329 -15.50 10.03 25.25
CA ARG A 329 -16.76 9.71 25.91
C ARG A 329 -17.50 8.67 25.08
N GLU A 330 -18.05 7.64 25.72
CA GLU A 330 -18.96 6.68 25.07
C GLU A 330 -20.26 7.34 24.56
N GLU A 331 -20.54 8.56 25.02
CA GLU A 331 -21.77 9.33 24.76
C GLU A 331 -21.77 10.14 23.44
N GLY A 332 -20.78 9.93 22.56
CA GLY A 332 -20.77 10.53 21.22
C GLY A 332 -20.03 11.86 21.12
N TYR A 333 -19.76 12.25 19.88
CA TYR A 333 -19.11 13.51 19.53
C TYR A 333 -20.17 14.55 19.15
N ASP A 334 -19.92 15.82 19.48
CA ASP A 334 -20.53 16.93 18.77
C ASP A 334 -19.91 16.98 17.36
N VAL A 335 -20.71 16.64 16.35
CA VAL A 335 -20.31 16.71 14.94
C VAL A 335 -20.13 18.17 14.55
N PHE A 336 -18.89 18.59 14.30
CA PHE A 336 -18.61 19.91 13.72
C PHE A 336 -18.86 19.88 12.21
N PHE A 337 -20.00 20.43 11.78
CA PHE A 337 -20.25 20.75 10.37
C PHE A 337 -19.57 22.08 10.03
N SER A 338 -18.57 22.05 9.16
CA SER A 338 -18.00 23.25 8.54
C SER A 338 -18.70 23.50 7.20
N TYR A 339 -19.58 24.50 7.15
CA TYR A 339 -20.20 24.95 5.91
C TYR A 339 -19.23 25.86 5.14
N ARG A 340 -18.77 25.45 3.96
CA ARG A 340 -18.34 26.39 2.91
C ARG A 340 -19.55 26.70 2.04
N GLN A 341 -20.26 27.77 2.39
CA GLN A 341 -21.28 28.39 1.53
C GLN A 341 -20.60 29.14 0.39
N GLY A 342 -20.69 28.60 -0.82
CA GLY A 342 -20.37 29.28 -2.06
C GLY A 342 -21.59 30.02 -2.63
N LYS A 343 -21.36 30.89 -3.61
CA LYS A 343 -22.30 31.92 -4.15
C LYS A 343 -23.63 31.42 -4.78
N GLY A 344 -24.03 30.16 -4.58
CA GLY A 344 -25.24 29.56 -5.16
C GLY A 344 -26.47 29.50 -4.24
N ASP A 345 -26.35 29.78 -2.95
CA ASP A 345 -27.42 29.48 -1.96
C ASP A 345 -28.41 30.63 -1.69
N SER A 346 -28.33 31.76 -2.40
CA SER A 346 -29.15 32.96 -2.12
C SER A 346 -30.60 32.91 -2.64
N ASN A 347 -31.00 31.87 -3.39
CA ASN A 347 -32.30 31.84 -4.08
C ASN A 347 -33.35 30.92 -3.45
N ILE A 348 -33.14 30.46 -2.20
CA ILE A 348 -34.11 29.59 -1.53
C ILE A 348 -34.37 30.10 -0.11
N VAL A 349 -34.86 31.34 0.02
CA VAL A 349 -35.81 31.72 1.07
C VAL A 349 -36.68 32.87 0.52
N GLU A 350 -37.48 32.58 -0.51
CA GLU A 350 -38.65 33.39 -0.85
C GLU A 350 -39.88 32.79 -0.18
N MET A 351 -40.33 33.41 0.92
CA MET A 351 -41.72 33.81 1.25
C MET A 351 -41.83 34.24 2.72
#